data_AF-A0A017HGS1-F1
#
_entry.id   AF-A0A017HGS1-F1
#
_cell.length_a   1.000
_cell.length_b   1.000
_cell.length_c   1.000
_cell.angle_alpha   90.00
_cell.angle_beta   90.00
_cell.angle_gamma   90.00
#
_symmetry.space_group_name_H-M   'P 1'
#
loop_
_entity.id
_entity.type
_entity.pdbx_description
1 polymer ?
#
loop_
_entity_poly.entity_id
_entity_poly.type
_entity_poly.pdbx_seq_one_letter_code
_entity_poly.pdbx_strand_id
1 'polypeptide(L)'
;MVREVGDVVLARRDFGTSYHLSVVVDDAAQGITVVTRGEDLAEATPIHVLLQSLLGLPTPTYHHHRLVRDETGRRLAKREDAKAIRRFREEGAMPQDIRRMVGL
;
A
#
# COMPACT_ATOMS: atom_id res chain seq x y z
N MET A 1 -9.88 6.63 -18.00
CA MET A 1 -9.06 7.76 -17.50
C MET A 1 -9.83 8.37 -16.33
N VAL A 2 -9.28 8.33 -15.12
CA VAL A 2 -9.93 8.96 -13.94
C VAL A 2 -9.94 10.47 -14.17
N ARG A 3 -11.11 11.09 -14.07
CA ARG A 3 -11.27 12.53 -14.30
C ARG A 3 -11.28 13.33 -13.01
N GLU A 4 -11.72 12.73 -11.92
CA GLU A 4 -11.88 13.36 -10.61
C GLU A 4 -11.65 12.35 -9.48
N VAL A 5 -11.14 12.79 -8.34
CA VAL A 5 -10.91 11.98 -7.12
C VAL A 5 -11.74 12.44 -5.92
N GLY A 6 -12.52 13.52 -6.08
CA GLY A 6 -13.28 14.15 -5.01
C GLY A 6 -12.40 14.84 -3.95
N ASP A 7 -13.05 15.36 -2.91
CA ASP A 7 -12.35 15.99 -1.79
C ASP A 7 -11.82 14.93 -0.83
N VAL A 8 -10.52 15.01 -0.55
CA VAL A 8 -9.85 14.11 0.37
C VAL A 8 -9.57 14.81 1.70
N VAL A 9 -9.82 14.09 2.80
CA VAL A 9 -9.48 14.60 4.13
C VAL A 9 -7.96 14.55 4.30
N LEU A 10 -7.32 15.69 4.58
CA LEU A 10 -5.88 15.79 4.80
C LEU A 10 -5.49 15.73 6.29
N ALA A 11 -6.37 16.17 7.18
CA ALA A 11 -6.21 16.12 8.63
C ALA A 11 -7.58 16.08 9.29
N ARG A 12 -7.66 15.53 10.52
CA ARG A 12 -8.86 15.60 11.35
C ARG A 12 -8.49 16.22 12.70
N ARG A 13 -9.46 16.82 13.39
CA ARG A 13 -9.21 17.49 14.68
C ARG A 13 -8.44 16.62 15.69
N ASP A 14 -8.73 15.32 15.72
CA ASP A 14 -8.14 14.37 16.69
C ASP A 14 -7.07 13.44 16.07
N PHE A 15 -6.75 13.61 14.79
CA PHE A 15 -5.74 12.81 14.08
C PHE A 15 -4.85 13.72 13.23
N GLY A 16 -3.54 13.69 13.51
CA GLY A 16 -2.57 14.63 12.95
C GLY A 16 -2.69 14.82 11.43
N THR A 17 -2.47 13.75 10.65
CA THR A 17 -2.53 13.81 9.18
C THR A 17 -3.18 12.54 8.63
N SER A 18 -3.80 12.65 7.46
CA SER A 18 -4.30 11.50 6.73
C SER A 18 -3.17 10.77 6.04
N TYR A 19 -3.38 9.47 5.80
CA TYR A 19 -2.46 8.64 5.02
C TYR A 19 -1.99 9.32 3.73
N HIS A 20 -2.91 9.92 2.97
CA HIS A 20 -2.58 10.57 1.70
C HIS A 20 -1.54 11.70 1.84
N LEU A 21 -1.68 12.52 2.89
CA LEU A 21 -0.73 13.60 3.14
C LEU A 21 0.59 13.07 3.70
N SER A 22 0.53 12.17 4.69
CA SER A 22 1.73 11.65 5.36
C SER A 22 2.67 10.98 4.36
N VAL A 23 2.17 10.05 3.54
CA VAL A 23 3.07 9.29 2.64
C VAL A 23 3.70 10.16 1.57
N VAL A 24 2.99 11.17 1.07
CA VAL A 24 3.53 12.08 0.05
C VAL A 24 4.69 12.90 0.62
N VAL A 25 4.54 13.40 1.85
CA VAL A 25 5.58 14.19 2.52
C VAL A 25 6.76 13.29 2.93
N ASP A 26 6.48 12.12 3.50
CA ASP A 26 7.51 11.20 3.98
C ASP A 26 8.35 10.62 2.82
N ASP A 27 7.71 10.16 1.74
CA ASP A 27 8.42 9.65 0.56
C ASP A 27 9.37 10.70 -0.03
N ALA A 28 8.91 11.95 -0.12
CA ALA A 28 9.72 13.05 -0.63
C ALA A 28 10.88 13.39 0.32
N ALA A 29 10.62 13.46 1.63
CA ALA A 29 11.63 13.74 2.64
C ALA A 29 12.71 12.65 2.71
N GLN A 30 12.34 11.40 2.44
CA GLN A 30 13.26 10.26 2.42
C GLN A 30 13.93 10.02 1.06
N GLY A 31 13.56 10.78 0.02
CA GLY A 31 14.10 10.63 -1.33
C GLY A 31 13.69 9.32 -2.01
N ILE A 32 12.49 8.82 -1.74
CA ILE A 32 11.96 7.61 -2.37
C ILE A 32 11.73 7.87 -3.86
N THR A 33 12.37 7.05 -4.70
CA THR A 33 12.28 7.15 -6.17
C THR A 33 11.36 6.10 -6.78
N VAL A 34 11.13 4.99 -6.06
CA VAL A 34 10.29 3.87 -6.51
C VAL A 34 9.40 3.41 -5.36
N VAL A 35 8.08 3.49 -5.54
CA VAL A 35 7.08 3.03 -4.58
C VAL A 35 6.49 1.73 -5.08
N THR A 36 6.82 0.61 -4.42
CA THR A 36 6.23 -0.71 -4.69
C THR A 36 5.17 -1.02 -3.64
N ARG A 37 3.93 -1.21 -4.06
CA ARG A 37 2.79 -1.44 -3.15
C ARG A 37 1.71 -2.31 -3.79
N GLY A 38 0.72 -2.75 -3.00
CA GLY A 38 -0.36 -3.59 -3.51
C GLY A 38 -1.27 -2.85 -4.50
N GLU A 39 -1.85 -3.57 -5.45
CA GLU A 39 -2.84 -3.06 -6.42
C GLU A 39 -4.09 -2.47 -5.76
N ASP A 40 -4.39 -2.84 -4.52
CA ASP A 40 -5.45 -2.23 -3.72
C ASP A 40 -5.22 -0.74 -3.41
N LEU A 41 -4.00 -0.24 -3.56
CA LEU A 41 -3.67 1.18 -3.40
C LEU A 41 -3.60 1.94 -4.74
N ALA A 42 -3.92 1.29 -5.88
CA ALA A 42 -3.84 1.92 -7.19
C ALA A 42 -4.72 3.17 -7.29
N GLU A 43 -5.95 3.12 -6.76
CA GLU A 43 -6.90 4.23 -6.76
C GLU A 43 -6.46 5.43 -5.89
N ALA A 44 -5.56 5.23 -4.94
CA ALA A 44 -4.97 6.32 -4.16
C ALA A 44 -3.87 7.07 -4.93
N THR A 45 -3.30 6.49 -5.99
CA THR A 45 -2.20 7.08 -6.74
C THR A 45 -2.52 8.45 -7.34
N PRO A 46 -3.67 8.67 -8.00
CA PRO A 46 -3.99 9.98 -8.55
C PRO A 46 -4.07 11.07 -7.47
N ILE A 47 -4.55 10.74 -6.27
CA ILE A 47 -4.57 11.66 -5.11
C ILE A 47 -3.14 12.02 -4.70
N HIS A 48 -2.24 11.03 -4.61
CA HIS A 48 -0.86 11.25 -4.18
C HIS A 48 -0.08 12.08 -5.21
N VAL A 49 -0.27 11.80 -6.50
CA VAL A 49 0.35 12.57 -7.60
C VAL A 49 -0.16 14.00 -7.62
N LEU A 50 -1.47 14.21 -7.39
CA LEU A 50 -2.03 15.56 -7.27
C LEU A 50 -1.39 16.32 -6.09
N LEU A 51 -1.30 15.70 -4.92
CA LEU A 51 -0.66 16.31 -3.75
C LEU A 51 0.82 16.63 -3.99
N GLN A 52 1.57 15.72 -4.63
CA GLN A 52 2.96 15.98 -5.01
C GLN A 52 3.08 17.20 -5.91
N SER A 53 2.23 17.29 -6.93
CA SER A 53 2.20 18.44 -7.84
C SER A 53 1.85 19.74 -7.13
N LEU A 54 0.88 19.73 -6.22
CA LEU A 54 0.45 20.94 -5.49
C LEU A 54 1.50 21.41 -4.48
N LEU A 55 2.27 20.47 -3.90
CA LEU A 55 3.31 20.76 -2.92
C LEU A 55 4.70 20.97 -3.54
N GLY A 56 4.84 20.82 -4.87
CA GLY A 56 6.13 20.94 -5.55
C GLY A 56 7.11 19.81 -5.22
N LEU A 57 6.60 18.62 -4.89
CA LEU A 57 7.39 17.45 -4.50
C LEU A 57 7.65 16.53 -5.72
N PRO A 58 8.74 15.76 -5.71
CA PRO A 58 9.03 14.80 -6.77
C PRO A 58 7.96 13.69 -6.83
N THR A 59 7.64 13.25 -8.05
CA THR A 59 6.76 12.09 -8.28
C THR A 59 7.62 10.83 -8.47
N PRO A 60 7.51 9.82 -7.59
CA PRO A 60 8.24 8.57 -7.75
C PRO A 60 7.62 7.69 -8.85
N THR A 61 8.37 6.68 -9.28
CA THR A 61 7.81 5.60 -10.10
C THR A 61 6.94 4.69 -9.24
N TYR A 62 5.69 4.47 -9.64
CA TYR A 62 4.76 3.58 -8.93
C TYR A 62 4.71 2.19 -9.56
N HIS A 63 4.93 1.16 -8.75
CA HIS A 63 4.71 -0.24 -9.12
C HIS A 63 3.65 -0.88 -8.21
N HIS A 64 2.56 -1.30 -8.83
CA HIS A 64 1.46 -1.97 -8.15
C HIS A 64 1.57 -3.47 -8.37
N HIS A 65 1.86 -4.23 -7.32
CA HIS A 65 1.97 -5.68 -7.40
C HIS A 65 0.62 -6.36 -7.15
N ARG A 66 0.46 -7.56 -7.72
CA ARG A 66 -0.72 -8.41 -7.52
C ARG A 66 -0.91 -8.73 -6.04
N LEU A 67 -2.16 -8.83 -5.62
CA LEU A 67 -2.52 -9.21 -4.26
C LEU A 67 -2.45 -10.73 -4.09
N VAL A 68 -2.05 -11.17 -2.89
CA VAL A 68 -2.02 -12.60 -2.56
C VAL A 68 -3.45 -13.14 -2.46
N ARG A 69 -3.66 -14.30 -3.07
CA ARG A 69 -4.96 -14.98 -3.14
C ARG A 69 -4.84 -16.39 -2.55
N ASP A 70 -5.93 -16.91 -2.03
CA ASP A 70 -6.03 -18.30 -1.60
C ASP A 70 -6.19 -19.26 -2.80
N GLU A 71 -6.27 -20.55 -2.51
CA GLU A 71 -6.45 -21.62 -3.49
C GLU A 71 -7.77 -21.50 -4.28
N THR A 72 -8.75 -20.77 -3.74
CA THR A 72 -10.04 -20.48 -4.42
C THR A 72 -10.01 -19.18 -5.23
N GLY A 73 -8.86 -18.50 -5.28
CA GLY A 73 -8.67 -17.22 -5.97
C GLY A 73 -9.22 -16.02 -5.21
N ARG A 74 -9.71 -16.18 -3.97
CA ARG A 74 -10.18 -15.06 -3.15
C ARG A 74 -8.99 -14.31 -2.58
N ARG A 75 -9.08 -12.98 -2.54
CA ARG A 75 -8.05 -12.14 -1.93
C ARG A 75 -7.92 -12.49 -0.46
N LEU A 76 -6.70 -12.79 -0.01
CA LEU A 76 -6.42 -12.90 1.41
C LEU A 76 -6.64 -11.53 2.06
N ALA A 77 -7.64 -11.44 2.92
CA ALA A 77 -7.95 -10.24 3.68
C ALA A 77 -7.99 -10.60 5.17
N LYS A 78 -7.64 -9.62 6.01
CA LYS A 78 -7.58 -9.75 7.48
C LYS A 78 -8.91 -10.14 8.16
N ARG A 79 -9.98 -10.37 7.38
CA ARG A 79 -11.34 -10.68 7.85
C ARG A 79 -11.58 -12.17 8.07
N GLU A 80 -10.80 -13.04 7.42
CA GLU A 80 -10.88 -14.48 7.61
C GLU A 80 -9.50 -15.01 7.91
N ASP A 81 -9.15 -15.12 9.19
CA ASP A 81 -8.08 -15.99 9.72
C ASP A 81 -6.78 -16.05 8.89
N ALA A 82 -6.48 -14.96 8.17
CA ALA A 82 -5.42 -14.89 7.19
C ALA A 82 -4.15 -14.84 8.00
N LYS A 83 -3.59 -16.04 8.19
CA LYS A 83 -2.56 -16.35 9.18
C LYS A 83 -1.52 -15.24 9.17
N ALA A 84 -1.53 -14.41 10.21
CA ALA A 84 -0.46 -13.45 10.40
C ALA A 84 0.87 -14.21 10.33
N ILE A 85 1.95 -13.56 9.85
CA ILE A 85 3.28 -14.18 9.77
C ILE A 85 3.67 -14.88 11.09
N ARG A 86 3.21 -14.33 12.23
CA ARG A 86 3.34 -14.93 13.55
C ARG A 86 2.78 -16.36 13.64
N ARG A 87 1.56 -16.60 13.15
CA ARG A 87 0.92 -17.92 13.23
C ARG A 87 1.67 -18.96 12.41
N PHE A 88 2.12 -18.60 11.20
CA PHE A 88 2.97 -19.49 10.40
C PHE A 88 4.26 -19.86 11.15
N ARG A 89 4.87 -18.90 11.84
CA ARG A 89 6.06 -19.14 12.66
C ARG A 89 5.76 -20.07 13.85
N GLU A 90 4.65 -19.85 14.54
CA GLU A 90 4.21 -20.71 15.67
C GLU A 90 3.90 -22.14 15.22
N GLU A 91 3.40 -22.31 13.99
CA GLU A 91 3.16 -23.61 13.35
C GLU A 91 4.45 -24.25 12.76
N GLY A 92 5.60 -23.60 12.91
CA GLY A 92 6.91 -24.13 12.49
C GLY A 92 7.32 -23.86 11.04
N ALA A 93 6.60 -22.99 10.31
CA ALA A 93 6.98 -22.62 8.95
C ALA A 93 8.24 -21.73 8.92
N MET A 94 9.12 -21.99 7.96
CA MET A 94 10.33 -21.21 7.73
C MET A 94 10.08 -20.08 6.72
N PRO A 95 10.90 -19.01 6.70
CA PRO A 95 10.77 -17.93 5.72
C PRO A 95 10.75 -18.42 4.25
N GLN A 96 11.52 -19.47 3.94
CA GLN A 96 11.54 -20.10 2.61
C GLN A 96 10.20 -20.75 2.24
N ASP A 97 9.47 -21.29 3.21
CA ASP A 97 8.15 -21.88 2.94
C ASP A 97 7.15 -20.79 2.54
N ILE A 98 7.19 -19.64 3.23
CA ILE A 98 6.33 -18.50 2.90
C ILE A 98 6.66 -17.94 1.51
N ARG A 99 7.95 -17.81 1.17
CA ARG A 99 8.36 -17.39 -0.18
C ARG A 99 7.80 -18.32 -1.26
N ARG A 100 7.97 -19.64 -1.07
CA ARG A 100 7.40 -20.65 -1.98
C ARG A 100 5.88 -20.54 -2.11
N MET A 101 5.17 -20.33 -1.00
CA MET A 101 3.71 -20.15 -1.00
C MET A 101 3.25 -18.96 -1.83
N VAL A 102 4.05 -17.88 -1.91
CA VAL A 102 3.73 -16.68 -2.71
C VAL A 102 4.44 -16.63 -4.07
N GLY A 103 5.13 -17.71 -4.45
CA GLY A 103 5.82 -17.82 -5.74
C GLY A 103 7.14 -17.04 -5.84
N LEU A 104 7.84 -16.85 -4.72
CA LEU A 104 9.18 -16.25 -4.60
C LEU A 104 10.28 -17.26 -4.30
#